data_AF-A0A7Y2NCD7-F1
#
_entry.id   AF-A0A7Y2NCD7-F1
#
_cell.length_a   1.000
_cell.length_b   1.000
_cell.length_c   1.000
_cell.angle_alpha   90.00
_cell.angle_beta   90.00
_cell.angle_gamma   90.00
#
_symmetry.space_group_name_H-M   'P 1'
#
loop_
_entity.id
_entity.type
_entity.pdbx_description
1 polymer ?
#
loop_
_entity_poly.entity_id
_entity_poly.type
_entity_poly.pdbx_seq_one_letter_code
_entity_poly.pdbx_strand_id
1 'polypeptide(L)'
;MEIFNNLGRVRQELIPRDAGKVGIYVCGPTVQSGPHLGHGKYAVVFDVVRRYLEWLGFDVTYVTNVTDVDDKIIAIANREGVDIGDVAERVNAEFDDVFGRLGIKPPDFAPHATEHIPEMVELIEQLIARDHAYESQGDVYFSVRSFPEYGKLSGRDID
;
A
#
# COMPACT_ATOMS: atom_id res chain seq x y z
N MET A 1 -24.04 -4.42 4.95
CA MET A 1 -23.49 -3.78 3.74
C MET A 1 -22.73 -4.84 2.97
N GLU A 2 -22.83 -4.87 1.64
CA GLU A 2 -22.05 -5.82 0.81
C GLU A 2 -20.92 -5.11 0.05
N ILE A 3 -19.77 -5.77 -0.06
CA ILE A 3 -18.61 -5.32 -0.83
C ILE A 3 -18.27 -6.40 -1.86
N PHE A 4 -17.89 -6.00 -3.07
CA PHE A 4 -17.37 -6.95 -4.05
C PHE A 4 -15.96 -7.41 -3.65
N ASN A 5 -15.83 -8.68 -3.29
CA ASN A 5 -14.55 -9.28 -2.94
C ASN A 5 -13.88 -9.86 -4.20
N ASN A 6 -12.72 -9.30 -4.58
CA ASN A 6 -11.96 -9.79 -5.72
C ASN A 6 -11.48 -11.25 -5.55
N LEU A 7 -11.17 -11.69 -4.32
CA LEU A 7 -10.72 -13.06 -4.05
C LEU A 7 -11.83 -14.08 -4.34
N GLY A 8 -13.05 -13.80 -3.90
CA GLY A 8 -14.23 -14.65 -4.13
C GLY A 8 -15.00 -14.35 -5.42
N ARG A 9 -14.67 -13.24 -6.10
CA ARG A 9 -15.37 -12.69 -7.28
C ARG A 9 -16.88 -12.53 -7.09
N VAL A 10 -17.29 -12.22 -5.87
CA VAL A 10 -18.69 -12.13 -5.48
C VAL A 10 -18.88 -11.00 -4.48
N ARG A 11 -20.09 -10.46 -4.43
CA ARG A 11 -20.49 -9.56 -3.35
C ARG A 11 -20.63 -10.36 -2.07
N GLN A 12 -20.03 -9.88 -1.00
CA GLN A 12 -20.09 -10.51 0.31
C GLN A 12 -20.45 -9.47 1.36
N GLU A 13 -21.17 -9.90 2.38
CA GLU A 13 -21.41 -9.08 3.56
C GLU A 13 -20.07 -8.68 4.20
N LEU A 14 -19.91 -7.39 4.50
CA LEU A 14 -18.80 -6.92 5.31
C LEU A 14 -19.03 -7.36 6.76
N ILE A 15 -18.32 -8.39 7.18
CA ILE A 15 -18.26 -8.86 8.57
C ILE A 15 -16.91 -8.43 9.13
N PRO A 16 -16.85 -7.43 10.03
CA PRO A 16 -15.58 -6.97 10.58
C PRO A 16 -14.92 -8.03 11.48
N ARG A 17 -13.58 -8.03 11.53
CA ARG A 17 -12.81 -8.93 12.41
C ARG A 17 -13.14 -8.68 13.88
N ASP A 18 -13.16 -7.41 14.28
CA ASP A 18 -13.53 -6.97 15.62
C ASP A 18 -14.85 -6.19 15.54
N ALA A 19 -15.82 -6.53 16.40
CA ALA A 19 -17.16 -5.95 16.33
C ALA A 19 -17.13 -4.42 16.35
N GLY A 20 -17.76 -3.80 15.35
CA GLY A 20 -17.84 -2.34 15.22
C GLY A 20 -16.57 -1.65 14.69
N LYS A 21 -15.49 -2.39 14.40
CA LYS A 21 -14.22 -1.82 13.93
C LYS A 21 -13.83 -2.30 12.54
N VAL A 22 -13.40 -1.38 11.67
CA VAL A 22 -12.95 -1.71 10.32
C VAL A 22 -11.55 -1.14 10.06
N GLY A 23 -10.61 -2.02 9.73
CA GLY A 23 -9.30 -1.63 9.22
C GLY A 23 -9.30 -1.60 7.70
N ILE A 24 -8.80 -0.51 7.11
CA ILE A 24 -8.64 -0.34 5.66
C ILE A 24 -7.19 0.00 5.38
N TYR A 25 -6.53 -0.82 4.55
CA TYR A 25 -5.24 -0.48 3.96
C TYR A 25 -5.43 -0.24 2.46
N VAL A 26 -4.96 0.91 1.98
CA VAL A 26 -4.94 1.26 0.55
C VAL A 26 -3.49 1.55 0.19
N CYS A 27 -2.98 0.94 -0.88
CA CYS A 27 -1.63 1.25 -1.35
C CYS A 27 -1.57 2.73 -1.75
N GLY A 28 -0.62 3.46 -1.16
CA GLY A 28 -0.41 4.86 -1.48
C GLY A 28 0.57 5.06 -2.65
N PRO A 29 1.02 6.30 -2.87
CA PRO A 29 1.84 6.64 -4.02
C PRO A 29 3.30 6.22 -3.84
N THR A 30 3.94 5.89 -4.96
CA THR A 30 5.40 6.01 -5.09
C THR A 30 5.73 7.45 -5.42
N VAL A 31 6.48 8.13 -4.54
CA VAL A 31 6.78 9.57 -4.63
C VAL A 31 7.93 9.87 -5.61
N GLN A 32 7.86 9.23 -6.79
CA GLN A 32 8.78 9.39 -7.92
C GLN A 32 8.36 10.50 -8.90
N SER A 33 7.09 10.90 -8.86
CA SER A 33 6.50 11.90 -9.74
C SER A 33 5.20 12.44 -9.14
N GLY A 34 4.86 13.69 -9.46
CA GLY A 34 3.65 14.34 -8.97
C GLY A 34 2.33 13.62 -9.31
N PRO A 35 1.24 13.99 -8.62
CA PRO A 35 -0.06 13.34 -8.76
C PRO A 35 -0.69 13.55 -10.15
N HIS A 36 -1.36 12.51 -10.66
CA HIS A 36 -2.16 12.56 -11.89
C HIS A 36 -3.60 12.11 -11.62
N LEU A 37 -4.49 12.22 -12.61
CA LEU A 37 -5.93 11.93 -12.44
C LEU A 37 -6.21 10.50 -11.91
N GLY A 38 -5.40 9.51 -12.29
CA GLY A 38 -5.52 8.15 -11.74
C GLY A 38 -5.36 8.09 -10.22
N HIS A 39 -4.50 8.94 -9.64
CA HIS A 39 -4.28 9.03 -8.20
C HIS A 39 -5.50 9.65 -7.51
N GLY A 40 -6.00 10.77 -8.05
CA GLY A 40 -7.22 11.39 -7.55
C GLY A 40 -8.43 10.46 -7.60
N LYS A 41 -8.56 9.66 -8.68
CA LYS A 41 -9.66 8.70 -8.82
C LYS A 41 -9.66 7.66 -7.69
N TYR A 42 -8.53 6.99 -7.42
CA TYR A 42 -8.53 5.95 -6.38
C TYR A 42 -8.72 6.58 -4.99
N ALA A 43 -8.06 7.72 -4.73
CA ALA A 43 -8.12 8.36 -3.42
C ALA A 43 -9.55 8.83 -3.08
N VAL A 44 -10.28 9.42 -4.04
CA VAL A 44 -11.70 9.78 -3.85
C VAL A 44 -12.58 8.54 -3.63
N VAL A 45 -12.36 7.45 -4.38
CA VAL A 45 -13.16 6.22 -4.20
C VAL A 45 -13.02 5.67 -2.78
N PHE A 46 -11.79 5.58 -2.27
CA PHE A 46 -11.56 5.04 -0.93
C PHE A 46 -11.93 6.03 0.20
N ASP A 47 -11.84 7.33 -0.03
CA ASP A 47 -12.36 8.35 0.88
C ASP A 47 -13.89 8.23 1.03
N VAL A 48 -14.61 8.02 -0.08
CA VAL A 48 -16.06 7.76 -0.05
C VAL A 48 -16.38 6.47 0.72
N VAL A 49 -15.63 5.39 0.49
CA VAL A 49 -15.81 4.13 1.23
C VAL A 49 -15.58 4.34 2.74
N ARG A 50 -14.49 5.01 3.12
CA ARG A 50 -14.16 5.34 4.51
C ARG A 50 -15.29 6.13 5.16
N ARG A 51 -15.69 7.25 4.55
CA ARG A 51 -16.75 8.12 5.07
C ARG A 51 -18.09 7.41 5.20
N TYR A 52 -18.41 6.51 4.27
CA TYR A 52 -19.65 5.74 4.33
C TYR A 52 -19.65 4.75 5.50
N LEU A 53 -18.51 4.09 5.76
CA LEU A 53 -18.34 3.22 6.92
C LEU A 53 -18.41 3.99 8.24
N GLU A 54 -17.77 5.14 8.33
CA GLU A 54 -17.86 6.04 9.49
C GLU A 54 -19.32 6.48 9.72
N TRP A 55 -20.05 6.82 8.65
CA TRP A 55 -21.47 7.18 8.72
C TRP A 55 -22.37 6.03 9.18
N LEU A 56 -22.04 4.78 8.83
CA LEU A 56 -22.72 3.58 9.33
C LEU A 56 -22.43 3.29 10.82
N GLY A 57 -21.54 4.05 11.46
CA GLY A 57 -21.19 3.92 12.87
C GLY A 57 -20.01 3.00 13.15
N PHE A 58 -19.22 2.63 12.13
CA PHE A 58 -17.98 1.89 12.35
C PHE A 58 -16.86 2.82 12.84
N ASP A 59 -16.05 2.31 13.76
CA ASP A 59 -14.74 2.86 14.09
C ASP A 59 -13.75 2.41 13.02
N VAL A 60 -13.36 3.34 12.13
CA VAL A 60 -12.53 3.04 10.95
C VAL A 60 -11.10 3.47 11.20
N THR A 61 -10.16 2.54 11.06
CA THR A 61 -8.73 2.83 10.93
C THR A 61 -8.34 2.74 9.47
N TYR A 62 -7.88 3.86 8.90
CA TYR A 62 -7.49 3.99 7.50
C TYR A 62 -5.99 4.23 7.38
N VAL A 63 -5.30 3.32 6.70
CA VAL A 63 -3.84 3.34 6.50
C VAL A 63 -3.52 3.42 5.01
N THR A 64 -2.59 4.29 4.65
CA THR A 64 -2.01 4.34 3.30
C THR A 64 -0.50 4.53 3.41
N ASN A 65 0.29 3.67 2.79
CA ASN A 65 1.75 3.82 2.84
C ASN A 65 2.24 4.96 1.93
N VAL A 66 3.47 5.40 2.14
CA VAL A 66 4.25 6.20 1.18
C VAL A 66 5.42 5.35 0.72
N THR A 67 5.53 5.11 -0.58
CA THR A 67 6.71 4.43 -1.16
C THR A 67 7.75 5.50 -1.50
N ASP A 68 8.62 5.79 -0.55
CA ASP A 68 9.65 6.84 -0.56
C ASP A 68 11.06 6.35 -0.89
N VAL A 69 11.20 5.05 -1.15
CA VAL A 69 12.41 4.44 -1.72
C VAL A 69 12.01 3.55 -2.89
N ASP A 70 12.56 3.85 -4.07
CA ASP A 70 12.34 3.14 -5.34
C ASP A 70 13.45 3.52 -6.33
N ASP A 71 13.75 2.62 -7.28
CA ASP A 71 14.78 2.82 -8.31
C ASP A 71 14.69 4.17 -9.02
N LYS A 72 13.47 4.64 -9.30
CA LYS A 72 13.27 5.91 -10.00
C LYS A 72 13.51 7.11 -9.11
N ILE A 73 13.22 7.01 -7.81
CA ILE A 73 13.53 8.09 -6.86
C ILE A 73 15.05 8.21 -6.72
N ILE A 74 15.76 7.07 -6.61
CA ILE A 74 17.23 7.02 -6.59
C ILE A 74 17.82 7.64 -7.86
N ALA A 75 17.28 7.31 -9.05
CA ALA A 75 17.74 7.87 -10.30
C ALA A 75 17.53 9.39 -10.40
N ILE A 76 16.43 9.91 -9.86
CA ILE A 76 16.14 11.35 -9.80
C ILE A 76 17.12 12.05 -8.85
N ALA A 77 17.29 11.51 -7.64
CA ALA A 77 18.21 12.05 -6.63
C ALA A 77 19.64 12.15 -7.17
N ASN A 78 20.13 11.09 -7.81
CA ASN A 78 21.45 11.06 -8.44
C ASN A 78 21.60 12.08 -9.57
N ARG A 79 20.56 12.28 -10.39
CA ARG A 79 20.57 13.25 -11.49
C ARG A 79 20.56 14.69 -10.99
N GLU A 80 19.84 14.95 -9.90
CA GLU A 80 19.66 16.28 -9.32
C GLU A 80 20.77 16.62 -8.31
N GLY A 81 21.55 15.62 -7.86
CA GLY A 81 22.61 15.81 -6.87
C GLY A 81 22.08 16.10 -5.47
N VAL A 82 20.94 15.51 -5.11
CA VAL A 82 20.22 15.69 -3.84
C VAL A 82 20.02 14.35 -3.14
N ASP A 83 19.56 14.37 -1.88
CA ASP A 83 19.23 13.14 -1.16
C ASP A 83 17.92 12.51 -1.69
N ILE A 84 17.75 11.20 -1.53
CA ILE A 84 16.52 10.52 -1.90
C ILE A 84 15.31 11.07 -1.13
N GLY A 85 15.51 11.44 0.15
CA GLY A 85 14.51 12.05 1.00
C GLY A 85 14.02 13.40 0.46
N ASP A 86 14.92 14.22 -0.09
CA ASP A 86 14.54 15.52 -0.66
C ASP A 86 13.57 15.37 -1.84
N VAL A 87 13.78 14.35 -2.68
CA VAL A 87 12.88 14.02 -3.79
C VAL A 87 11.53 13.53 -3.26
N ALA A 88 11.57 12.60 -2.31
CA ALA A 88 10.39 11.99 -1.72
C ALA A 88 9.51 13.02 -1.00
N GLU A 89 10.09 13.87 -0.14
CA GLU A 89 9.38 14.91 0.61
C GLU A 89 8.71 15.92 -0.32
N ARG A 90 9.46 16.42 -1.32
CA ARG A 90 8.92 17.37 -2.31
C ARG A 90 7.71 16.81 -3.03
N VAL A 91 7.81 15.57 -3.53
CA VAL A 91 6.70 14.95 -4.27
C VAL A 91 5.56 14.58 -3.34
N ASN A 92 5.83 14.13 -2.11
CA ASN A 92 4.79 13.85 -1.12
C ASN A 92 3.95 15.09 -0.80
N ALA A 93 4.60 16.25 -0.65
CA ALA A 93 3.91 17.53 -0.45
C ALA A 93 2.97 17.90 -1.62
N GLU A 94 3.33 17.55 -2.87
CA GLU A 94 2.44 17.73 -4.02
C GLU A 94 1.20 16.83 -3.95
N PHE A 95 1.35 15.59 -3.47
CA PHE A 95 0.21 14.69 -3.23
C PHE A 95 -0.70 15.23 -2.12
N ASP A 96 -0.13 15.71 -1.02
CA ASP A 96 -0.88 16.29 0.10
C ASP A 96 -1.69 17.52 -0.33
N ASP A 97 -1.11 18.43 -1.12
CA ASP A 97 -1.84 19.58 -1.68
C ASP A 97 -3.02 19.13 -2.54
N VAL A 98 -2.77 18.23 -3.50
CA VAL A 98 -3.82 17.79 -4.43
C VAL A 98 -4.92 17.02 -3.71
N PHE A 99 -4.57 16.15 -2.76
CA PHE A 99 -5.56 15.41 -1.98
C PHE A 99 -6.37 16.32 -1.06
N GLY A 100 -5.71 17.30 -0.43
CA GLY A 100 -6.39 18.35 0.33
C GLY A 100 -7.38 19.15 -0.51
N ARG A 101 -6.99 19.54 -1.73
CA ARG A 101 -7.86 20.27 -2.68
C ARG A 101 -9.03 19.44 -3.20
N LEU A 102 -8.91 18.12 -3.23
CA LEU A 102 -10.00 17.19 -3.54
C LEU A 102 -10.91 16.91 -2.33
N GLY A 103 -10.58 17.42 -1.13
CA GLY A 103 -11.35 17.20 0.09
C GLY A 103 -11.19 15.80 0.68
N ILE A 104 -10.12 15.10 0.30
CA ILE A 104 -9.81 13.76 0.83
C ILE A 104 -9.39 13.90 2.29
N LYS A 105 -9.96 13.06 3.18
CA LYS A 105 -9.57 13.02 4.58
C LYS A 105 -8.17 12.40 4.71
N PRO A 106 -7.23 13.01 5.45
CA PRO A 106 -5.92 12.39 5.70
C PRO A 106 -6.06 11.00 6.32
N PRO A 107 -5.17 10.05 6.00
CA PRO A 107 -5.16 8.74 6.63
C PRO A 107 -4.90 8.86 8.13
N ASP A 108 -5.31 7.85 8.90
CA ASP A 108 -4.98 7.78 10.32
C ASP A 108 -3.49 7.46 10.52
N PHE A 109 -2.91 6.69 9.59
CA PHE A 109 -1.48 6.42 9.52
C PHE A 109 -0.98 6.47 8.08
N ALA A 110 0.17 7.14 7.88
CA ALA A 110 0.86 7.25 6.61
C ALA A 110 2.30 6.72 6.70
N PRO A 111 2.52 5.39 6.90
CA PRO A 111 3.85 4.85 7.10
C PRO A 111 4.72 5.00 5.86
N HIS A 112 5.93 5.53 6.03
CA HIS A 112 6.94 5.58 4.99
C HIS A 112 7.67 4.23 4.89
N ALA A 113 8.03 3.80 3.69
CA ALA A 113 8.76 2.54 3.52
C ALA A 113 10.13 2.61 4.22
N THR A 114 10.83 3.75 4.15
CA THR A 114 12.13 3.94 4.81
C THR A 114 12.07 3.81 6.34
N GLU A 115 10.92 4.09 6.96
CA GLU A 115 10.71 4.01 8.41
C GLU A 115 10.46 2.60 8.92
N HIS A 116 10.18 1.65 8.02
CA HIS A 116 9.81 0.26 8.36
C HIS A 116 10.78 -0.80 7.82
N ILE A 117 12.03 -0.39 7.51
CA ILE A 117 13.09 -1.32 7.07
C ILE A 117 13.33 -2.45 8.09
N PRO A 118 13.39 -2.21 9.41
CA PRO A 118 13.58 -3.28 10.38
C PRO A 118 12.50 -4.38 10.31
N GLU A 119 11.22 -4.00 10.19
CA GLU A 119 10.10 -4.92 10.09
C GLU A 119 10.09 -5.67 8.76
N MET A 120 10.51 -5.02 7.67
CA MET A 120 10.71 -5.68 6.37
C MET A 120 11.80 -6.75 6.46
N VAL A 121 12.93 -6.46 7.10
CA VAL A 121 14.01 -7.43 7.32
C VAL A 121 13.52 -8.59 8.19
N GLU A 122 12.83 -8.31 9.29
CA GLU A 122 12.28 -9.36 10.16
C GLU A 122 11.33 -10.29 9.41
N LEU A 123 10.44 -9.75 8.57
CA LEU A 123 9.54 -10.56 7.74
C LEU A 123 10.32 -11.43 6.75
N ILE A 124 11.34 -10.88 6.10
CA ILE A 124 12.19 -11.62 5.15
C ILE A 124 12.90 -12.77 5.87
N GLU A 125 13.47 -12.53 7.05
CA GLU A 125 14.11 -13.57 7.87
C GLU A 125 13.12 -14.69 8.25
N GLN A 126 11.89 -14.33 8.63
CA GLN A 126 10.84 -15.32 8.91
C GLN A 126 10.46 -16.14 7.67
N LEU A 127 10.43 -15.53 6.48
CA LEU A 127 10.14 -16.23 5.23
C LEU A 127 11.27 -17.20 4.86
N ILE A 128 12.53 -16.82 5.07
CA ILE A 128 13.69 -17.70 4.87
C ILE A 128 13.61 -18.88 5.85
N ALA A 129 13.37 -18.61 7.14
CA ALA A 129 13.29 -19.64 8.18
C ALA A 129 12.14 -20.65 7.96
N ARG A 130 11.15 -20.32 7.13
CA ARG A 130 10.00 -21.17 6.78
C ARG A 130 10.09 -21.75 5.37
N ASP A 131 11.25 -21.71 4.73
CA ASP A 131 11.49 -22.21 3.36
C ASP A 131 10.59 -21.55 2.30
N HIS A 132 10.13 -20.31 2.56
CA HIS A 132 9.33 -19.51 1.64
C HIS A 132 10.14 -18.45 0.88
N ALA A 133 11.38 -18.19 1.29
CA ALA A 133 12.31 -17.31 0.61
C ALA A 133 13.72 -17.92 0.56
N TYR A 134 14.53 -17.49 -0.39
CA TYR A 134 15.91 -17.95 -0.56
C TYR A 134 16.80 -16.81 -1.04
N GLU A 135 18.08 -16.87 -0.64
CA GLU A 135 19.11 -15.95 -1.12
C GLU A 135 19.64 -16.43 -2.48
N SER A 136 19.94 -15.48 -3.36
CA SER A 136 20.61 -15.73 -4.62
C SER A 136 21.34 -14.48 -5.08
N GLN A 137 22.67 -14.57 -5.18
CA GLN A 137 23.54 -13.51 -5.72
C GLN A 137 23.45 -12.19 -4.94
N GLY A 138 23.23 -12.25 -3.62
CA GLY A 138 23.12 -11.09 -2.75
C GLY A 138 21.71 -10.53 -2.61
N ASP A 139 20.75 -11.01 -3.40
CA ASP A 139 19.33 -10.67 -3.26
C ASP A 139 18.58 -11.77 -2.51
N VAL A 140 17.40 -11.43 -1.97
CA VAL A 140 16.46 -12.40 -1.39
C VAL A 140 15.20 -12.46 -2.23
N TYR A 141 14.81 -13.67 -2.65
CA TYR A 141 13.65 -13.93 -3.48
C TYR A 141 12.59 -14.73 -2.72
N PHE A 142 11.32 -14.41 -2.91
CA PHE A 142 10.22 -15.25 -2.46
C PHE A 142 10.02 -16.44 -3.42
N SER A 143 10.00 -17.66 -2.87
CA SER A 143 9.73 -18.88 -3.63
C SER A 143 8.24 -19.02 -3.90
N VAL A 144 7.77 -18.51 -5.04
CA VAL A 144 6.35 -18.55 -5.43
C VAL A 144 5.74 -19.95 -5.31
N ARG A 145 6.46 -21.00 -5.71
CA ARG A 145 6.00 -22.39 -5.65
C ARG A 145 5.88 -22.95 -4.23
N SER A 146 6.54 -22.32 -3.25
CA SER A 146 6.39 -22.69 -1.83
C SER A 146 5.04 -22.26 -1.24
N PHE A 147 4.29 -21.39 -1.93
CA PHE A 147 2.96 -20.94 -1.52
C PHE A 147 1.89 -21.52 -2.45
N PRO A 148 1.22 -22.65 -2.10
CA PRO A 148 0.30 -23.36 -3.00
C PRO A 148 -0.89 -22.51 -3.48
N GLU A 149 -1.23 -21.47 -2.73
CA GLU A 149 -2.33 -20.56 -3.00
C GLU A 149 -1.93 -19.35 -3.87
N TYR A 150 -0.69 -19.29 -4.37
CA TYR A 150 -0.25 -18.19 -5.22
C TYR A 150 -1.13 -18.04 -6.46
N GLY A 151 -1.46 -16.80 -6.83
CA GLY A 151 -2.35 -16.52 -7.96
C GLY A 151 -3.85 -16.53 -7.64
N LYS A 152 -4.27 -16.99 -6.45
CA LYS A 152 -5.71 -17.07 -6.08
C LYS A 152 -6.47 -15.73 -6.21
N LEU A 153 -5.80 -14.61 -5.94
CA LEU A 153 -6.42 -13.28 -6.04
C LEU A 153 -6.65 -12.85 -7.49
N SER A 154 -5.69 -13.08 -8.38
CA SER A 154 -5.78 -12.69 -9.80
C SER A 154 -6.52 -13.74 -10.64
N GLY A 155 -6.61 -14.99 -10.14
CA GLY A 155 -7.08 -16.15 -10.89
C GLY A 155 -6.12 -16.53 -12.02
N ARG A 156 -4.81 -16.29 -11.84
CA ARG A 156 -3.77 -16.69 -12.79
C ARG A 156 -2.95 -17.83 -12.21
N ASP A 157 -2.65 -18.80 -13.06
CA ASP A 157 -1.70 -19.87 -12.75
C ASP A 157 -0.26 -19.38 -12.92
N ILE A 158 0.65 -20.13 -12.31
CA ILE A 158 2.10 -19.86 -12.32
C ILE A 158 2.82 -20.39 -13.57
N ASP A 159 2.10 -21.14 -14.41
CA ASP A 159 2.53 -21.77 -15.67
C ASP A 159 1.63 -21.29 -16.82
#